data_AF-A0A5K0XWX6-F1
#
_entry.id   AF-A0A5K0XWX6-F1
#
_cell.length_a   1.000
_cell.length_b   1.000
_cell.length_c   1.000
_cell.angle_alpha   90.00
_cell.angle_beta   90.00
_cell.angle_gamma   90.00
#
_symmetry.space_group_name_H-M   'P 1'
#
loop_
_entity.id
_entity.type
_entity.pdbx_description
1 polymer ?
#
loop_
_entity_poly.entity_id
_entity_poly.type
_entity_poly.pdbx_seq_one_letter_code
_entity_poly.pdbx_strand_id
1 'polypeptide(L)' 'TIFAYGQTSSGKTFTMRGITESAVNDIYKHIRS' A
#
# COMPACT_ATOMS: atom_id res chain seq x y z
N THR A 1 -8.11 -2.22 -7.90
CA THR A 1 -8.59 -2.35 -6.51
C THR A 1 -7.80 -3.44 -5.82
N ILE A 2 -7.20 -3.16 -4.67
CA ILE A 2 -6.40 -4.11 -3.88
C ILE A 2 -7.10 -4.30 -2.53
N PHE A 3 -7.23 -5.55 -2.08
CA PHE A 3 -7.87 -5.90 -0.82
C PHE A 3 -6.92 -6.71 0.06
N ALA A 4 -6.90 -6.42 1.36
CA ALA A 4 -6.23 -7.22 2.37
C ALA A 4 -7.27 -7.95 3.23
N TYR A 5 -7.13 -9.27 3.38
CA TYR A 5 -8.07 -10.13 4.11
C TYR A 5 -7.42 -10.77 5.34
N GLY A 6 -8.23 -11.08 6.35
CA GLY A 6 -7.78 -11.70 7.60
C GLY A 6 -8.53 -11.18 8.84
N GLN A 7 -8.34 -11.83 9.98
CA GLN A 7 -8.96 -11.44 11.26
C GLN A 7 -8.38 -10.14 11.84
N THR A 8 -9.07 -9.50 12.79
CA THR A 8 -8.51 -8.36 13.54
C THR A 8 -7.15 -8.73 14.14
N SER A 9 -6.19 -7.80 14.15
CA SER A 9 -4.79 -8.04 14.55
C SER A 9 -3.91 -8.83 13.56
N SER A 10 -4.43 -9.27 12.40
CA SER A 10 -3.62 -9.99 11.37
C SER A 10 -2.71 -9.10 10.51
N GLY A 11 -2.48 -7.84 10.90
CA GLY A 11 -1.57 -6.93 10.19
C GLY A 11 -2.11 -6.26 8.92
N LYS A 12 -3.40 -6.43 8.54
CA LYS A 12 -3.96 -5.81 7.31
C LYS A 12 -3.67 -4.32 7.16
N THR A 13 -3.88 -3.54 8.22
CA THR A 13 -3.64 -2.09 8.23
C THR A 13 -2.16 -1.78 8.00
N PHE A 14 -1.26 -2.55 8.62
CA PHE A 14 0.18 -2.40 8.44
C PHE A 14 0.59 -2.67 6.99
N THR A 15 0.10 -3.77 6.40
CA THR A 15 0.37 -4.12 5.00
C THR A 15 -0.18 -3.09 4.03
N MET A 16 -1.44 -2.66 4.19
CA MET A 16 -2.06 -1.67 3.29
C MET A 16 -1.39 -0.29 3.36
N ARG A 17 -0.85 0.09 4.53
CA ARG A 17 -0.07 1.33 4.66
C ARG A 17 1.20 1.28 3.81
N GLY A 18 1.99 0.21 3.94
CA GLY A 18 3.20 0.03 3.12
C GLY A 18 2.91 -0.01 1.62
N ILE A 19 1.83 -0.69 1.21
CA ILE A 19 1.38 -0.69 -0.20
C ILE A 19 1.05 0.72 -0.68
N THR A 20 0.33 1.49 0.14
CA THR A 20 -0.08 2.86 -0.22
C THR A 20 1.13 3.77 -0.37
N GLU A 21 2.07 3.73 0.58
CA GLU A 21 3.29 4.53 0.54
C GLU A 21 4.16 4.20 -0.68
N SER A 22 4.34 2.90 -0.96
CA SER A 22 5.09 2.45 -2.14
C SER A 22 4.42 2.92 -3.44
N ALA A 23 3.11 2.74 -3.57
CA ALA A 23 2.38 3.12 -4.79
C ALA A 23 2.47 4.62 -5.06
N VAL A 24 2.32 5.45 -4.01
CA VAL A 24 2.46 6.91 -4.13
C VAL A 24 3.87 7.28 -4.59
N ASN A 25 4.91 6.70 -3.97
CA ASN A 25 6.29 6.96 -4.34
C ASN A 25 6.59 6.60 -5.80
N ASP A 26 6.13 5.43 -6.24
CA ASP A 26 6.34 4.95 -7.61
C ASP A 26 5.65 5.84 -8.64
N ILE A 27 4.42 6.28 -8.36
CA ILE A 27 3.69 7.23 -9.22
C ILE A 27 4.46 8.55 -9.34
N TYR A 28 4.89 9.13 -8.22
CA TYR A 28 5.65 10.39 -8.25
C TYR A 28 6.97 10.25 -9.00
N LYS A 29 7.68 9.14 -8.81
CA LYS A 29 8.92 8.86 -9.54
C LYS A 29 8.68 8.72 -11.04
N HIS A 30 7.60 8.04 -11.44
CA HIS A 30 7.24 7.87 -12.84
C HIS A 30 6.86 9.20 -13.51
N ILE A 31 6.13 10.08 -12.82
CA ILE A 31 5.73 11.39 -13.35
C ILE A 31 6.93 12.36 -13.46
N ARG A 32 7.90 12.28 -12.55
CA ARG A 32 9.10 13.12 -12.56
C ARG A 32 10.17 12.66 -13.56
N SER A 33 10.00 11.47 -14.15
CA SER A 33 10.86 10.94 -15.20
C SER A 33 10.46 11.47 -16.58
#